data_AF-A0A1S1WVT7-F1
#
_entry.id   AF-A0A1S1WVT7-F1
#
_cell.length_a   1.000
_cell.length_b   1.000
_cell.length_c   1.000
_cell.angle_alpha   90.00
_cell.angle_beta   90.00
_cell.angle_gamma   90.00
#
_symmetry.space_group_name_H-M   'P 1'
#
loop_
_entity.id
_entity.type
_entity.pdbx_description
1 polymer ?
#
loop_
_entity_poly.entity_id
_entity_poly.type
_entity_poly.pdbx_seq_one_letter_code
_entity_poly.pdbx_strand_id
1 'polypeptide(L)'
;MPLAAASIRQAAFLSLWRRRHRAIGGFLAGYLGCWLAAAIVLQGLSGAAASQAAAGSVAILGFMTAMIWQLTPCKARALAECHQTRALAPSGWQADRDCLLYGMQHAAACIRSCWALMLLASLTGHGAAIMLGATGIAWAERYRRLAARPSVLALLGLLALQRSTAG
;
A
#
# COMPACT_ATOMS: atom_id res chain seq x y z
N MET A 1 -12.49 29.21 34.53
CA MET A 1 -13.61 28.24 34.63
C MET A 1 -13.20 26.88 34.02
N PRO A 2 -12.40 26.05 34.72
CA PRO A 2 -11.89 24.77 34.19
C PRO A 2 -12.88 23.59 34.24
N LEU A 3 -13.96 23.69 35.02
CA LEU A 3 -14.95 22.61 35.18
C LEU A 3 -15.85 22.40 33.94
N ALA A 4 -16.15 23.48 33.19
CA ALA A 4 -16.90 23.37 31.94
C ALA A 4 -16.07 22.75 30.80
N ALA A 5 -14.74 22.91 30.83
CA ALA A 5 -13.87 22.39 29.78
C ALA A 5 -13.78 20.85 29.81
N ALA A 6 -13.84 20.24 31.00
CA ALA A 6 -13.85 18.80 31.16
C ALA A 6 -15.16 18.18 30.63
N SER A 7 -16.31 18.75 31.01
CA SER A 7 -17.63 18.28 30.55
C SER A 7 -17.84 18.49 29.05
N ILE A 8 -17.34 19.60 28.46
CA ILE A 8 -17.36 19.82 27.01
C ILE A 8 -16.46 18.81 26.28
N ARG A 9 -15.26 18.51 26.79
CA ARG A 9 -14.39 17.48 26.19
C ARG A 9 -15.06 16.12 26.24
N GLN A 10 -15.64 15.74 27.36
CA GLN A 10 -16.28 14.43 27.54
C GLN A 10 -17.52 14.30 26.65
N ALA A 11 -18.36 15.34 26.59
CA ALA A 11 -19.51 15.39 25.68
C ALA A 11 -19.06 15.36 24.20
N ALA A 12 -17.99 16.07 23.84
CA ALA A 12 -17.43 16.01 22.49
C ALA A 12 -16.86 14.63 22.16
N PHE A 13 -16.09 14.00 23.04
CA PHE A 13 -15.55 12.65 22.84
C PHE A 13 -16.65 11.59 22.73
N LEU A 14 -17.72 11.70 23.52
CA LEU A 14 -18.86 10.78 23.47
C LEU A 14 -19.77 11.01 22.25
N SER A 15 -20.04 12.27 21.87
CA SER A 15 -20.85 12.56 20.67
C SER A 15 -20.09 12.22 19.38
N LEU A 16 -18.77 12.41 19.38
CA LEU A 16 -17.90 11.99 18.29
C LEU A 16 -17.71 10.48 18.26
N TRP A 17 -17.95 9.72 19.34
CA TRP A 17 -17.74 8.27 19.36
C TRP A 17 -18.60 7.54 18.31
N ARG A 18 -19.91 7.81 18.29
CA ARG A 18 -20.83 7.18 17.32
C ARG A 18 -20.54 7.64 15.89
N ARG A 19 -20.07 8.87 15.71
CA ARG A 19 -19.63 9.43 14.43
C ARG A 19 -18.27 8.86 13.98
N ARG A 20 -17.37 8.57 14.92
CA ARG A 20 -16.04 8.00 14.66
C ARG A 20 -16.15 6.61 14.06
N HIS A 21 -17.09 5.79 14.54
CA HIS A 21 -17.37 4.48 13.93
C HIS A 21 -17.84 4.61 12.47
N ARG A 22 -18.72 5.59 12.16
CA ARG A 22 -19.17 5.84 10.78
C ARG A 22 -18.04 6.36 9.90
N ALA A 23 -17.22 7.29 10.40
CA ALA A 23 -16.07 7.83 9.68
C ALA A 23 -15.00 6.76 9.40
N ILE A 24 -14.67 5.93 10.40
CA ILE A 24 -13.78 4.77 10.25
C ILE A 24 -14.37 3.78 9.25
N GLY A 25 -15.66 3.46 9.35
CA GLY A 25 -16.35 2.57 8.42
C GLY A 25 -16.29 3.08 6.98
N GLY A 26 -16.55 4.38 6.76
CA GLY A 26 -16.44 4.99 5.43
C GLY A 26 -15.01 4.94 4.89
N PHE A 27 -14.02 5.29 5.70
CA PHE A 27 -12.62 5.16 5.31
C PHE A 27 -12.24 3.73 4.94
N LEU A 28 -12.58 2.76 5.80
CA LEU A 28 -12.28 1.34 5.59
C LEU A 28 -12.98 0.79 4.35
N ALA A 29 -14.24 1.17 4.11
CA ALA A 29 -14.98 0.73 2.92
C ALA A 29 -14.30 1.21 1.63
N GLY A 30 -13.90 2.49 1.57
CA GLY A 30 -13.16 3.03 0.42
C GLY A 30 -11.78 2.39 0.27
N TYR A 31 -11.07 2.20 1.39
CA TYR A 31 -9.75 1.60 1.40
C TYR A 31 -9.77 0.13 0.94
N LEU A 32 -10.59 -0.70 1.58
CA LEU A 32 -10.74 -2.12 1.28
C LEU A 32 -11.32 -2.35 -0.11
N GLY A 33 -12.28 -1.53 -0.55
CA GLY A 33 -12.84 -1.62 -1.90
C GLY A 33 -11.77 -1.46 -2.99
N CYS A 34 -10.93 -0.42 -2.88
CA CYS A 34 -9.81 -0.24 -3.79
C CYS A 34 -8.78 -1.38 -3.70
N TRP A 35 -8.52 -1.88 -2.49
CA TRP A 35 -7.57 -2.96 -2.26
C TRP A 35 -8.03 -4.29 -2.88
N LEU A 36 -9.31 -4.62 -2.72
CA LEU A 36 -9.92 -5.80 -3.34
C LEU A 36 -9.85 -5.72 -4.87
N ALA A 37 -10.17 -4.56 -5.45
CA ALA A 37 -10.04 -4.35 -6.88
C ALA A 37 -8.60 -4.56 -7.36
N ALA A 38 -7.61 -4.01 -6.64
CA ALA A 38 -6.20 -4.21 -6.97
C ALA A 38 -5.76 -5.68 -6.84
N ALA A 39 -6.22 -6.40 -5.82
CA ALA A 39 -5.94 -7.82 -5.65
C ALA A 39 -6.47 -8.65 -6.83
N ILE A 40 -7.70 -8.38 -7.27
CA ILE A 40 -8.31 -9.06 -8.43
C ILE A 40 -7.48 -8.80 -9.69
N VAL A 41 -7.12 -7.54 -9.94
CA VAL A 41 -6.31 -7.16 -11.11
C VAL A 41 -4.93 -7.82 -11.08
N LEU A 42 -4.24 -7.77 -9.94
CA LEU A 42 -2.92 -8.39 -9.78
C LEU A 42 -2.98 -9.91 -9.99
N GLN A 43 -3.99 -10.57 -9.43
CA GLN A 43 -4.18 -12.02 -9.60
C GLN A 43 -4.41 -12.38 -11.07
N GLY A 44 -5.24 -11.61 -11.78
CA GLY A 44 -5.50 -11.78 -13.21
C GLY A 44 -4.22 -11.61 -14.04
N LEU A 45 -3.44 -10.56 -13.77
CA LEU A 45 -2.16 -10.31 -14.45
C LEU A 45 -1.14 -11.42 -14.19
N SER A 46 -1.01 -11.89 -12.94
CA SER A 46 -0.10 -12.99 -12.62
C SER A 46 -0.51 -14.29 -13.28
N GLY A 47 -1.81 -14.59 -13.34
CA GLY A 47 -2.33 -15.78 -13.99
C GLY A 47 -2.08 -15.76 -15.50
N ALA A 48 -2.32 -14.62 -16.15
CA ALA A 48 -2.07 -14.45 -17.58
C ALA A 48 -0.57 -14.47 -17.93
N ALA A 49 0.30 -13.99 -17.05
CA ALA A 49 1.75 -14.08 -17.26
C ALA A 49 2.26 -15.52 -17.11
N ALA A 50 1.74 -16.26 -16.12
CA ALA A 50 2.10 -17.66 -15.89
C ALA A 50 1.64 -18.60 -17.01
N SER A 51 0.54 -18.29 -17.70
CA SER A 51 0.04 -19.12 -18.80
C SER A 51 0.82 -18.94 -20.11
N GLN A 52 1.54 -17.84 -20.29
CA GLN A 52 2.18 -17.46 -21.56
C GLN A 52 3.70 -17.65 -21.58
N ALA A 53 4.36 -17.80 -20.43
CA ALA A 53 5.81 -17.79 -20.35
C ALA A 53 6.37 -18.83 -19.38
N ALA A 54 7.59 -19.29 -19.67
CA ALA A 54 8.34 -20.17 -18.76
C ALA A 54 8.60 -19.45 -17.42
N ALA A 55 8.46 -20.18 -16.32
CA ALA A 55 8.51 -19.64 -14.95
C ALA A 55 9.76 -18.77 -14.68
N GLY A 56 10.92 -19.15 -15.23
CA GLY A 56 12.17 -18.38 -15.08
C GLY A 56 12.13 -17.00 -15.73
N SER A 57 11.53 -16.87 -16.92
CA SER A 57 11.42 -15.59 -17.63
C SER A 57 10.46 -14.63 -16.94
N VAL A 58 9.37 -15.17 -16.39
CA VAL A 58 8.35 -14.39 -15.65
C VAL A 58 8.92 -13.79 -14.37
N ALA A 59 9.74 -14.55 -13.63
CA ALA A 59 10.40 -14.05 -12.43
C ALA A 59 11.36 -12.88 -12.75
N ILE A 60 12.20 -13.01 -13.78
CA ILE A 60 13.14 -11.96 -14.19
C ILE A 60 12.40 -10.68 -14.56
N LEU A 61 11.31 -10.78 -15.32
CA LEU A 61 10.46 -9.64 -15.66
C LEU A 61 9.92 -8.96 -14.41
N GLY A 62 9.43 -9.73 -13.43
CA GLY A 62 8.97 -9.21 -12.14
C GLY A 62 10.04 -8.39 -11.41
N PHE A 63 11.29 -8.88 -11.34
CA PHE A 63 12.38 -8.13 -10.71
C PHE A 63 12.73 -6.86 -11.47
N MET A 64 12.80 -6.93 -12.80
CA MET A 64 13.08 -5.77 -13.64
C MET A 64 12.02 -4.69 -13.45
N THR A 65 10.74 -5.06 -13.49
CA THR A 65 9.62 -4.14 -13.23
C THR A 65 9.73 -3.53 -11.84
N ALA A 66 10.02 -4.32 -10.81
CA ALA A 66 10.21 -3.82 -9.45
C ALA A 66 11.37 -2.82 -9.36
N MET A 67 12.54 -3.13 -9.92
CA MET A 67 13.71 -2.24 -9.88
C MET A 67 13.49 -0.94 -10.65
N ILE A 68 12.88 -1.00 -11.83
CA ILE A 68 12.55 0.20 -12.61
C ILE A 68 11.55 1.06 -11.83
N TRP A 69 10.53 0.44 -11.24
CA TRP A 69 9.55 1.16 -10.43
C TRP A 69 10.19 1.82 -9.21
N GLN A 70 11.17 1.16 -8.59
CA GLN A 70 11.90 1.70 -7.45
C GLN A 70 12.60 3.02 -7.76
N LEU A 71 13.20 3.14 -8.94
CA LEU A 71 13.92 4.34 -9.37
C LEU A 71 13.00 5.45 -9.90
N THR A 72 11.71 5.16 -10.09
CA THR A 72 10.78 6.09 -10.76
C THR A 72 10.31 7.19 -9.80
N PRO A 73 10.35 8.48 -10.19
CA PRO A 73 9.89 9.59 -9.34
C PRO A 73 8.40 9.51 -8.99
N CYS A 74 7.59 8.84 -9.82
CA CYS A 74 6.20 8.54 -9.55
C CYS A 74 6.00 7.75 -8.24
N LYS A 75 6.94 6.84 -7.91
CA LYS A 75 6.90 6.11 -6.65
C LYS A 75 7.14 7.03 -5.47
N ALA A 76 8.14 7.91 -5.55
CA ALA A 76 8.43 8.88 -4.48
C ALA A 76 7.23 9.82 -4.22
N ARG A 77 6.54 10.26 -5.29
CA ARG A 77 5.30 11.04 -5.17
C ARG A 77 4.18 10.25 -4.50
N ALA A 78 3.96 8.99 -4.92
CA ALA A 78 2.97 8.11 -4.31
C ALA A 78 3.23 7.89 -2.81
N LEU A 79 4.50 7.73 -2.42
CA LEU A 79 4.90 7.56 -1.03
C LEU A 79 4.66 8.82 -0.21
N ALA A 80 4.88 10.01 -0.79
CA ALA A 80 4.57 11.28 -0.15
C ALA A 80 3.06 11.47 0.04
N GLU A 81 2.25 11.16 -0.98
CA GLU A 81 0.78 11.20 -0.92
C GLU A 81 0.21 10.25 0.14
N CYS A 82 0.83 9.09 0.36
CA CYS A 82 0.40 8.13 1.40
C CYS A 82 0.40 8.73 2.81
N HIS A 83 1.24 9.72 3.08
CA HIS A 83 1.36 10.35 4.41
C HIS A 83 0.55 11.64 4.52
N GLN A 84 -0.07 12.12 3.44
CA GLN A 84 -0.87 13.33 3.47
C GLN A 84 -2.21 13.08 4.17
N THR A 85 -2.46 13.85 5.23
CA THR A 85 -3.76 13.91 5.89
C THR A 85 -4.63 14.96 5.21
N ARG A 86 -5.89 14.61 4.90
CA ARG A 86 -6.87 15.55 4.35
C ARG A 86 -7.79 16.07 5.44
N ALA A 87 -8.17 17.35 5.37
CA ALA A 87 -9.23 17.89 6.22
C ALA A 87 -10.58 17.28 5.81
N LEU A 88 -11.33 16.75 6.78
CA LEU A 88 -12.65 16.17 6.56
C LEU A 88 -13.73 17.16 7.01
N ALA A 89 -14.87 17.19 6.30
CA ALA A 89 -15.98 18.02 6.71
C ALA A 89 -16.46 17.70 8.15
N PRO A 90 -16.90 18.72 8.91
CA PRO A 90 -17.22 18.58 10.33
C PRO A 90 -18.50 17.80 10.62
N SER A 91 -19.48 17.74 9.70
CA SER A 91 -20.72 16.97 9.90
C SER A 91 -21.48 16.69 8.59
N GLY A 92 -22.53 15.86 8.68
CA GLY A 92 -23.45 15.57 7.58
C GLY A 92 -22.93 14.58 6.53
N TRP A 93 -23.72 14.43 5.46
CA TRP A 93 -23.43 13.54 4.31
C TRP A 93 -22.08 13.83 3.65
N GLN A 94 -21.69 15.10 3.59
CA GLN A 94 -20.41 15.51 3.03
C GLN A 94 -19.23 14.88 3.79
N ALA A 95 -19.34 14.74 5.12
CA ALA A 95 -18.31 14.13 5.92
C ALA A 95 -18.15 12.63 5.65
N ASP A 96 -19.26 11.90 5.48
CA ASP A 96 -19.22 10.47 5.16
C ASP A 96 -18.58 10.24 3.77
N ARG A 97 -18.95 11.09 2.80
CA ARG A 97 -18.36 11.08 1.45
C ARG A 97 -16.86 11.40 1.49
N ASP A 98 -16.46 12.39 2.27
CA ASP A 98 -15.04 12.76 2.43
C ASP A 98 -14.23 11.62 3.06
N CYS A 99 -14.79 10.88 4.02
CA CYS A 99 -14.15 9.70 4.61
C CYS A 99 -13.91 8.60 3.56
N LEU A 100 -14.93 8.29 2.74
CA LEU A 100 -14.83 7.32 1.66
C LEU A 100 -13.77 7.72 0.63
N LEU A 101 -13.84 8.97 0.15
CA LEU A 101 -12.89 9.50 -0.83
C LEU A 101 -11.47 9.54 -0.29
N TYR A 102 -11.30 9.86 1.00
CA TYR A 102 -10.01 9.83 1.66
C TYR A 102 -9.45 8.41 1.74
N GLY A 103 -10.29 7.42 2.07
CA GLY A 103 -9.92 6.00 2.05
C GLY A 103 -9.47 5.53 0.66
N MET A 104 -10.22 5.88 -0.38
CA MET A 104 -9.88 5.56 -1.77
C MET A 104 -8.56 6.20 -2.23
N GLN A 105 -8.36 7.48 -1.94
CA GLN A 105 -7.12 8.19 -2.27
C GLN A 105 -5.91 7.59 -1.54
N HIS A 106 -6.07 7.28 -0.26
CA HIS A 106 -5.02 6.64 0.53
C HIS A 106 -4.67 5.25 0.01
N ALA A 107 -5.68 4.44 -0.33
CA ALA A 107 -5.47 3.13 -0.94
C ALA A 107 -4.80 3.26 -2.32
N ALA A 108 -5.24 4.18 -3.18
CA ALA A 108 -4.65 4.39 -4.49
C ALA A 108 -3.17 4.79 -4.40
N ALA A 109 -2.80 5.68 -3.47
CA ALA A 109 -1.41 6.04 -3.23
C ALA A 109 -0.60 4.83 -2.72
N CYS A 110 -1.17 4.04 -1.79
CA CYS A 110 -0.53 2.83 -1.28
C CYS A 110 -0.28 1.83 -2.42
N ILE A 111 -1.32 1.45 -3.16
CA ILE A 111 -1.25 0.51 -4.29
C ILE A 111 -0.24 1.00 -5.32
N ARG A 112 -0.28 2.28 -5.70
CA ARG A 112 0.70 2.86 -6.63
C ARG A 112 2.13 2.79 -6.10
N SER A 113 2.35 2.90 -4.80
CA SER A 113 3.70 2.77 -4.23
C SER A 113 4.22 1.33 -4.26
N CYS A 114 3.36 0.33 -4.01
CA CYS A 114 3.77 -1.06 -3.76
C CYS A 114 3.40 -2.08 -4.85
N TRP A 115 2.63 -1.71 -5.88
CA TRP A 115 2.10 -2.67 -6.88
C TRP A 115 3.20 -3.51 -7.53
N ALA A 116 4.37 -2.92 -7.84
CA ALA A 116 5.46 -3.63 -8.49
C ALA A 116 6.11 -4.68 -7.55
N LEU A 117 6.18 -4.41 -6.25
CA LEU A 117 6.63 -5.38 -5.25
C LEU A 117 5.60 -6.49 -5.03
N MET A 118 4.31 -6.14 -5.04
CA MET A 118 3.23 -7.14 -4.97
C MET A 118 3.23 -8.06 -6.19
N LEU A 119 3.35 -7.49 -7.39
CA LEU A 119 3.46 -8.23 -8.63
C LEU A 119 4.66 -9.19 -8.58
N LEU A 120 5.83 -8.72 -8.14
CA LEU A 120 7.01 -9.58 -7.95
C LEU A 120 6.71 -10.76 -7.02
N ALA A 121 6.10 -10.53 -5.87
CA ALA A 121 5.76 -11.61 -4.92
C ALA A 121 4.77 -12.62 -5.52
N SER A 122 3.77 -12.14 -6.27
CA SER A 122 2.79 -13.00 -6.95
C SER A 122 3.43 -13.83 -8.06
N LEU A 123 4.34 -13.26 -8.86
CA LEU A 123 5.01 -13.95 -9.97
C LEU A 123 6.05 -14.98 -9.53
N THR A 124 6.59 -14.84 -8.32
CA THR A 124 7.63 -15.73 -7.77
C THR A 124 7.09 -16.78 -6.82
N GLY A 125 5.75 -16.90 -6.69
CA GLY A 125 5.12 -17.97 -5.94
C GLY A 125 5.16 -17.80 -4.41
N HIS A 126 5.23 -16.57 -3.90
CA HIS A 126 5.18 -16.26 -2.46
C HIS A 126 6.29 -16.90 -1.61
N GLY A 127 7.48 -17.12 -2.18
CA GLY A 127 8.64 -17.60 -1.41
C GLY A 127 8.91 -16.70 -0.20
N ALA A 128 9.13 -17.32 0.97
CA ALA A 128 9.24 -16.59 2.25
C ALA A 128 10.29 -15.47 2.22
N ALA A 129 11.44 -15.71 1.58
CA ALA A 129 12.49 -14.71 1.42
C ALA A 129 12.03 -13.49 0.60
N ILE A 130 11.27 -13.70 -0.47
CA ILE A 130 10.76 -12.63 -1.33
C ILE A 130 9.65 -11.85 -0.62
N MET A 131 8.75 -12.53 0.09
CA MET A 131 7.72 -11.85 0.89
C MET A 131 8.36 -11.00 1.99
N LEU A 132 9.26 -11.57 2.79
CA LEU A 132 9.94 -10.85 3.86
C LEU A 132 10.76 -9.67 3.31
N GLY A 133 11.47 -9.88 2.20
CA GLY A 133 12.23 -8.83 1.52
C GLY A 133 11.34 -7.71 1.00
N ALA A 134 10.27 -8.03 0.26
CA ALA A 134 9.33 -7.06 -0.28
C ALA A 134 8.61 -6.27 0.83
N THR A 135 8.17 -6.95 1.89
CA THR A 135 7.58 -6.30 3.07
C THR A 135 8.59 -5.40 3.79
N GLY A 136 9.83 -5.87 3.99
CA GLY A 136 10.89 -5.10 4.62
C GLY A 136 11.24 -3.84 3.83
N ILE A 137 11.34 -3.94 2.50
CA ILE A 137 11.56 -2.80 1.60
C ILE A 137 10.40 -1.81 1.71
N ALA A 138 9.15 -2.27 1.54
CA ALA A 138 7.97 -1.42 1.60
C ALA A 138 7.83 -0.71 2.97
N TRP A 139 8.14 -1.42 4.06
CA TRP A 139 8.16 -0.86 5.40
C TRP A 139 9.28 0.18 5.58
N ALA A 140 10.51 -0.15 5.18
CA ALA A 140 11.65 0.74 5.30
C ALA A 140 11.47 2.02 4.48
N GLU A 141 10.93 1.94 3.27
CA GLU A 141 10.59 3.12 2.47
C GLU A 141 9.53 3.97 3.16
N ARG A 142 8.46 3.35 3.67
CA ARG A 142 7.34 4.06 4.28
C ARG A 142 7.71 4.77 5.58
N TYR A 143 8.52 4.13 6.43
CA TYR A 143 8.83 4.64 7.78
C TYR A 143 10.20 5.29 7.88
N ARG A 144 11.20 4.82 7.15
CA ARG A 144 12.58 5.32 7.22
C ARG A 144 12.96 6.22 6.04
N ARG A 145 12.04 6.45 5.09
CA ARG A 145 12.27 7.25 3.87
C ARG A 145 13.53 6.81 3.13
N LEU A 146 13.72 5.49 3.04
CA LEU A 146 14.87 4.92 2.33
C LEU A 146 14.94 5.46 0.90
N ALA A 147 16.15 5.78 0.44
CA ALA A 147 16.37 6.15 -0.95
C ALA A 147 16.11 4.93 -1.87
N ALA A 148 15.84 5.18 -3.15
CA ALA A 148 15.58 4.10 -4.12
C ALA A 148 16.77 3.13 -4.31
N ARG A 149 18.01 3.62 -4.14
CA ARG A 149 19.25 2.86 -4.35
C ARG A 149 19.37 1.61 -3.44
N PRO A 150 19.24 1.70 -2.11
CA PRO A 150 19.28 0.52 -1.24
C PRO A 150 18.13 -0.47 -1.53
N SER A 151 16.95 0.00 -1.95
CA SER A 151 15.86 -0.88 -2.35
C SER A 151 16.19 -1.72 -3.58
N VAL A 152 16.86 -1.13 -4.58
CA VAL A 152 17.32 -1.86 -5.77
C VAL A 152 18.41 -2.88 -5.42
N LEU A 153 19.35 -2.53 -4.54
CA LEU A 153 20.38 -3.46 -4.05
C LEU A 153 19.76 -4.66 -3.32
N ALA A 154 18.74 -4.42 -2.48
CA ALA A 154 18.01 -5.49 -1.81
C ALA A 154 17.30 -6.41 -2.81
N LEU A 155 16.67 -5.86 -3.86
CA LEU A 155 16.05 -6.65 -4.93
C LEU A 155 17.08 -7.47 -5.72
N LEU A 156 18.28 -6.94 -5.98
CA LEU A 156 19.36 -7.68 -6.64
C LEU A 156 19.83 -8.86 -5.78
N GLY A 157 19.96 -8.65 -4.46
CA GLY A 157 20.28 -9.72 -3.51
C GLY A 157 19.22 -10.82 -3.49
N LEU A 158 17.94 -10.46 -3.49
CA LEU A 158 16.82 -11.42 -3.55
C LEU A 158 16.82 -12.21 -4.87
N LEU A 159 17.10 -11.57 -6.01
CA LEU A 159 17.21 -12.24 -7.30
C LEU A 159 18.37 -13.27 -7.30
N ALA A 160 19.52 -12.92 -6.72
CA ALA A 160 20.66 -13.82 -6.60
C ALA A 160 20.33 -15.04 -5.71
N LEU A 161 19.67 -14.81 -4.57
CA LEU A 161 19.21 -15.88 -3.68
C LEU A 161 18.20 -16.81 -4.37
N GLN A 162 17.23 -16.26 -5.08
CA GLN A 162 16.24 -17.07 -5.81
C GLN A 162 16.90 -17.97 -6.86
N ARG A 163 17.92 -17.46 -7.57
CA ARG A 163 18.67 -18.30 -8.53
C ARG A 163 19.44 -19.42 -7.83
N SER A 164 20.03 -19.16 -6.67
CA SER A 164 20.75 -20.21 -5.91
C SER A 164 19.85 -21.34 -5.41
N THR A 165 18.56 -21.07 -5.19
CA THR A 165 17.58 -22.11 -4.79
C THR A 165 16.96 -22.87 -5.98
N ALA A 166 17.20 -22.41 -7.21
CA ALA A 166 16.58 -22.96 -8.42
C ALA A 166 17.55 -23.78 -9.30
N GLY A 167 18.83 -23.83 -8.94
CA GLY A 167 19.85 -24.68 -9.57
C GLY A 167 20.21 -25.86 -8.68
#